data_AF-A0A7S2WKB0-F1
#
_entry.id   AF-A0A7S2WKB0-F1
#
_cell.length_a   1.000
_cell.length_b   1.000
_cell.length_c   1.000
_cell.angle_alpha   90.00
_cell.angle_beta   90.00
_cell.angle_gamma   90.00
#
_symmetry.space_group_name_H-M   'P 1'
#
loop_
_entity.id
_entity.type
_entity.pdbx_description
1 polymer ?
#
loop_
_entity_poly.entity_id
_entity_poly.type
_entity_poly.pdbx_seq_one_letter_code
_entity_poly.pdbx_strand_id
1 'polypeptide(L)'
;PLSALPALQELRLACNGVQSVASLDGRFQRLRSLDLSYNAVPMDAMAELAKIPFLQELDLTCNHLSRLPGPEVLQGFRQLERLCLERNQIDDPELLVSLSSLPQLQ
;
A
#
# COMPACT_ATOMS: atom_id res chain seq x y z
N PRO A 1 -17.74 8.26 -6.72
CA PRO A 1 -16.88 7.27 -6.01
C PRO A 1 -15.71 6.84 -6.90
N LEU A 2 -14.49 6.74 -6.36
CA LEU A 2 -13.30 6.34 -7.15
C LEU A 2 -13.47 4.96 -7.80
N SER A 3 -14.26 4.07 -7.18
CA SER A 3 -14.65 2.76 -7.72
C SER A 3 -15.45 2.82 -9.04
N ALA A 4 -15.91 4.00 -9.46
CA ALA A 4 -16.59 4.22 -10.74
C ALA A 4 -15.61 4.51 -11.90
N LEU A 5 -14.29 4.43 -11.66
CA LEU A 5 -13.24 4.67 -12.64
C LEU A 5 -12.56 3.33 -13.03
N PRO A 6 -13.20 2.44 -13.82
CA PRO A 6 -12.71 1.10 -14.10
C PRO A 6 -11.45 1.04 -14.98
N ALA A 7 -11.05 2.19 -15.53
CA ALA A 7 -9.86 2.34 -16.36
C ALA A 7 -8.68 2.99 -15.61
N LEU A 8 -8.84 3.35 -14.33
CA LEU A 8 -7.81 4.02 -13.56
C LEU A 8 -6.58 3.11 -13.39
N GLN A 9 -5.43 3.59 -13.85
CA GLN A 9 -4.14 2.89 -13.75
C GLN A 9 -3.21 3.51 -12.72
N GLU A 10 -3.36 4.81 -12.49
CA GLU A 10 -2.55 5.57 -11.56
C GLU A 10 -3.45 6.46 -10.71
N LEU A 11 -3.20 6.48 -9.40
CA LEU A 11 -3.92 7.31 -8.45
C LEU A 11 -2.90 8.00 -7.53
N ARG A 12 -2.81 9.32 -7.64
CA ARG A 12 -1.97 10.14 -6.75
C ARG A 12 -2.84 10.86 -5.74
N LEU A 13 -2.60 10.57 -4.47
CA LEU A 13 -3.28 11.15 -3.32
C LEU A 13 -2.30 11.70 -2.29
N ALA A 14 -1.08 12.06 -2.72
CA ALA A 14 -0.10 12.68 -1.85
C ALA A 14 -0.63 13.94 -1.14
N CYS A 15 -0.25 14.13 0.12
CA CYS A 15 -0.59 15.33 0.90
C CYS A 15 -2.09 15.61 1.09
N ASN A 16 -2.93 14.58 1.20
CA ASN A 16 -4.40 14.74 1.30
C ASN A 16 -4.98 14.40 2.69
N GLY A 17 -4.15 14.11 3.69
CA GLY A 17 -4.61 13.71 5.02
C GLY A 17 -5.42 12.40 5.01
N VAL A 18 -5.13 11.49 4.08
CA VAL A 18 -5.82 10.21 3.96
C VAL A 18 -5.56 9.36 5.21
N GLN A 19 -6.62 8.98 5.91
CA GLN A 19 -6.60 8.10 7.09
C GLN A 19 -7.28 6.76 6.86
N SER A 20 -8.01 6.61 5.74
CA SER A 20 -8.71 5.38 5.40
C SER A 20 -8.66 5.17 3.90
N VAL A 21 -8.46 3.90 3.54
CA VAL A 21 -8.43 3.43 2.15
C VAL A 21 -9.53 2.39 1.90
N ALA A 22 -10.54 2.32 2.76
CA ALA A 22 -11.64 1.34 2.63
C ALA A 22 -12.37 1.42 1.28
N SER A 23 -12.35 2.58 0.62
CA SER A 23 -12.90 2.77 -0.73
C SER A 23 -11.96 2.33 -1.85
N LEU A 24 -10.72 1.97 -1.54
CA LEU A 24 -9.68 1.47 -2.46
C LEU A 24 -9.60 -0.07 -2.44
N ASP A 25 -10.75 -0.72 -2.30
CA ASP A 25 -10.87 -2.18 -2.30
C ASP A 25 -10.56 -2.81 -3.68
N GLY A 26 -10.61 -4.13 -3.77
CA GLY A 26 -10.26 -4.93 -4.97
C GLY A 26 -11.07 -4.63 -6.24
N ARG A 27 -11.85 -3.55 -6.30
CA ARG A 27 -12.53 -3.07 -7.51
C ARG A 27 -11.60 -2.35 -8.49
N PHE A 28 -10.42 -1.92 -8.06
CA PHE A 28 -9.42 -1.29 -8.93
C PHE A 28 -8.64 -2.31 -9.77
N GLN A 29 -9.34 -2.93 -10.72
CA GLN A 29 -8.82 -4.00 -11.60
C GLN A 29 -7.71 -3.56 -12.56
N ARG A 30 -7.49 -2.25 -12.71
CA ARG A 30 -6.45 -1.71 -13.60
C ARG A 30 -5.41 -0.85 -12.89
N LEU A 31 -5.57 -0.58 -11.60
CA LEU A 31 -4.62 0.26 -10.87
C LEU A 31 -3.29 -0.48 -10.74
N ARG A 32 -2.21 0.22 -11.09
CA ARG A 32 -0.82 -0.23 -11.07
C ARG A 32 0.03 0.60 -10.12
N SER A 33 -0.23 1.91 -10.05
CA SER A 33 0.51 2.82 -9.18
C SER A 33 -0.42 3.59 -8.26
N LEU A 34 -0.08 3.57 -6.97
CA LEU A 34 -0.81 4.27 -5.92
C LEU A 34 0.17 5.06 -5.05
N ASP A 35 0.03 6.37 -5.08
CA ASP A 35 0.79 7.29 -4.25
C ASP A 35 -0.08 7.80 -3.10
N LEU A 36 0.25 7.35 -1.89
CA LEU A 36 -0.35 7.75 -0.63
C LEU A 36 0.68 8.48 0.25
N SER A 37 1.74 9.04 -0.33
CA SER A 37 2.78 9.73 0.43
C SER A 37 2.25 10.95 1.20
N TYR A 38 2.89 11.29 2.32
CA TYR A 38 2.53 12.44 3.17
C TYR A 38 1.05 12.41 3.61
N ASN A 39 0.61 11.27 4.10
CA ASN A 39 -0.73 11.06 4.66
C ASN A 39 -0.63 10.47 6.07
N ALA A 40 -1.73 9.92 6.58
CA ALA A 40 -1.80 9.27 7.89
C ALA A 40 -2.47 7.90 7.76
N VAL A 41 -2.06 7.13 6.75
CA VAL A 41 -2.63 5.81 6.44
C VAL A 41 -2.22 4.82 7.56
N PRO A 42 -3.17 4.26 8.32
CA PRO A 42 -2.86 3.35 9.42
C PRO A 42 -2.38 2.00 8.90
N MET A 43 -1.62 1.27 9.72
CA MET A 43 -1.11 -0.06 9.37
C MET A 43 -2.22 -1.03 8.92
N ASP A 44 -3.38 -1.01 9.59
CA ASP A 44 -4.52 -1.89 9.27
C ASP A 44 -5.09 -1.66 7.85
N ALA A 45 -4.81 -0.51 7.24
CA ALA A 45 -5.20 -0.21 5.86
C ALA A 45 -4.49 -1.12 4.83
N MET A 46 -3.34 -1.69 5.18
CA MET A 46 -2.57 -2.57 4.30
C MET A 46 -3.36 -3.79 3.84
N ALA A 47 -4.28 -4.31 4.68
CA ALA A 47 -5.15 -5.42 4.32
C ALA A 47 -6.12 -5.08 3.17
N GLU A 48 -6.56 -3.82 3.07
CA GLU A 48 -7.39 -3.36 1.96
C GLU A 48 -6.54 -3.07 0.71
N LEU A 49 -5.37 -2.45 0.87
CA LEU A 49 -4.45 -2.19 -0.23
C LEU A 49 -3.95 -3.49 -0.90
N ALA A 50 -3.71 -4.53 -0.10
CA ALA A 50 -3.32 -5.85 -0.58
C ALA A 50 -4.39 -6.53 -1.44
N LYS A 51 -5.66 -6.07 -1.39
CA LYS A 51 -6.74 -6.60 -2.25
C LYS A 51 -6.72 -6.00 -3.67
N ILE A 52 -5.89 -4.99 -3.93
CA ILE A 52 -5.76 -4.38 -5.27
C ILE A 52 -4.94 -5.34 -6.14
N PRO A 53 -5.57 -6.07 -7.09
CA PRO A 53 -5.02 -7.32 -7.62
C PRO A 53 -3.77 -7.15 -8.49
N PHE A 54 -3.55 -5.94 -9.02
CA PHE A 54 -2.47 -5.66 -9.95
C PHE A 54 -1.62 -4.46 -9.52
N LEU A 55 -1.66 -4.08 -8.25
CA LEU A 55 -0.83 -2.98 -7.76
C LEU A 55 0.66 -3.37 -7.86
N GLN A 56 1.44 -2.55 -8.55
CA GLN A 56 2.88 -2.73 -8.78
C GLN A 56 3.71 -1.75 -7.96
N GLU A 57 3.20 -0.55 -7.75
CA GLU A 57 3.89 0.52 -7.02
C GLU A 57 3.00 1.07 -5.93
N LEU A 58 3.54 1.12 -4.71
CA LEU A 58 2.88 1.71 -3.56
C LEU A 58 3.84 2.66 -2.85
N ASP A 59 3.49 3.94 -2.82
CA ASP A 59 4.23 4.93 -2.04
C ASP A 59 3.49 5.24 -0.74
N LEU A 60 4.12 4.87 0.38
CA LEU A 60 3.68 5.16 1.74
C LEU A 60 4.68 6.06 2.49
N THR A 61 5.50 6.81 1.75
CA THR A 61 6.44 7.77 2.32
C THR A 61 5.72 8.72 3.29
N CYS A 62 6.26 8.92 4.49
CA CYS A 62 5.69 9.82 5.49
C CYS A 62 4.22 9.52 5.84
N ASN A 63 3.94 8.30 6.34
CA ASN A 63 2.62 7.88 6.83
C ASN A 63 2.58 7.51 8.31
N HIS A 64 3.65 7.79 9.07
CA HIS A 64 3.76 7.47 10.50
C HIS A 64 3.65 5.97 10.83
N LEU A 65 4.02 5.10 9.87
CA LEU A 65 4.04 3.65 10.11
C LEU A 65 5.15 3.28 11.06
N SER A 66 4.84 2.46 12.07
CA SER A 66 5.83 1.93 13.04
C SER A 66 6.27 0.50 12.74
N ARG A 67 5.49 -0.25 11.95
CA ARG A 67 5.76 -1.63 11.52
C ARG A 67 4.98 -1.97 10.26
N LEU A 68 5.32 -3.10 9.64
CA LEU A 68 4.51 -3.72 8.58
C LEU A 68 3.55 -4.76 9.17
N PRO A 69 2.44 -5.09 8.47
CA PRO A 69 1.57 -6.20 8.89
C PRO A 69 2.29 -7.55 8.69
N GLY A 70 1.74 -8.61 9.28
CA GLY A 70 2.30 -9.96 9.15
C GLY A 70 2.27 -10.53 7.71
N PRO A 71 2.96 -11.66 7.47
CA PRO A 71 3.09 -12.29 6.15
C PRO A 71 1.77 -12.56 5.44
N GLU A 72 0.72 -12.87 6.22
CA GLU A 72 -0.64 -13.15 5.75
C GLU A 72 -1.21 -12.01 4.89
N VAL A 73 -0.94 -10.76 5.29
CA VAL A 73 -1.38 -9.56 4.56
C VAL A 73 -0.41 -9.26 3.42
N LEU A 74 0.89 -9.37 3.68
CA LEU A 74 1.93 -9.01 2.71
C LEU A 74 1.93 -9.93 1.48
N GLN A 75 1.63 -11.21 1.64
CA GLN A 75 1.44 -12.15 0.53
C GLN A 75 0.24 -11.79 -0.37
N GLY A 76 -0.67 -10.94 0.09
CA GLY A 76 -1.77 -10.40 -0.71
C GLY A 76 -1.29 -9.45 -1.82
N PHE A 77 -0.15 -8.79 -1.65
CA PHE A 77 0.48 -7.91 -2.65
C PHE A 77 1.16 -8.71 -3.77
N ARG A 78 0.37 -9.47 -4.53
CA ARG A 78 0.83 -10.47 -5.51
C ARG A 78 1.66 -9.92 -6.67
N GLN A 79 1.57 -8.64 -6.95
CA GLN A 79 2.20 -7.97 -8.09
C GLN A 79 3.03 -6.77 -7.66
N LEU A 80 3.19 -6.51 -6.36
CA LEU A 80 3.88 -5.33 -5.87
C LEU A 80 5.39 -5.50 -6.05
N GLU A 81 5.96 -4.62 -6.87
CA GLU A 81 7.38 -4.61 -7.25
C GLU A 81 8.13 -3.50 -6.51
N ARG A 82 7.46 -2.37 -6.22
CA ARG A 82 8.04 -1.21 -5.55
C ARG A 82 7.19 -0.80 -4.35
N LEU A 83 7.85 -0.66 -3.20
CA LEU A 83 7.26 -0.19 -1.95
C LEU A 83 8.15 0.90 -1.34
N CYS A 84 7.65 2.13 -1.28
CA CYS A 84 8.37 3.24 -0.65
C CYS A 84 7.86 3.44 0.79
N LEU A 85 8.76 3.30 1.77
CA LEU A 85 8.49 3.46 3.19
C LEU A 85 9.31 4.58 3.84
N GLU A 86 9.91 5.45 3.03
CA GLU A 86 10.76 6.53 3.52
C GLU A 86 10.02 7.43 4.52
N ARG A 87 10.76 8.04 5.45
CA ARG A 87 10.20 9.01 6.42
C ARG A 87 9.03 8.48 7.26
N ASN A 88 8.96 7.17 7.49
CA ASN A 88 8.10 6.56 8.50
C ASN A 88 8.85 6.43 9.85
N GLN A 89 8.20 5.88 10.88
CA GLN A 89 8.78 5.62 12.20
C GLN A 89 8.99 4.12 12.43
N ILE A 90 9.45 3.40 11.40
CA ILE A 90 9.56 1.94 11.45
C ILE A 90 10.66 1.54 12.43
N ASP A 91 10.25 0.90 13.52
CA ASP A 91 11.11 0.33 14.56
C ASP A 91 10.61 -1.10 14.84
N ASP A 92 10.80 -1.96 13.83
CA ASP A 92 10.30 -3.33 13.81
C ASP A 92 11.46 -4.30 13.58
N PRO A 93 11.81 -5.15 14.56
CA PRO A 93 12.89 -6.12 14.41
C PRO A 93 12.57 -7.18 13.34
N GLU A 94 11.30 -7.39 13.01
CA GLU A 94 10.85 -8.35 12.01
C GLU A 94 10.68 -7.73 10.61
N LEU A 95 11.05 -6.46 10.43
CA LEU A 95 10.89 -5.73 9.15
C LEU A 95 11.43 -6.51 7.96
N LEU A 96 12.61 -7.11 8.06
CA LEU A 96 13.21 -7.88 6.97
C LEU A 96 12.42 -9.15 6.65
N VAL A 97 11.84 -9.80 7.66
CA VAL A 97 10.97 -10.98 7.48
C VAL A 97 9.68 -10.56 6.78
N SER A 98 9.09 -9.46 7.22
CA SER A 98 7.93 -8.83 6.58
C SER A 98 8.21 -8.52 5.10
N LEU A 99 9.30 -7.82 4.79
CA LEU A 99 9.68 -7.50 3.41
C LEU A 99 9.94 -8.75 2.57
N SER A 100 10.55 -9.80 3.13
CA SER A 100 10.77 -11.07 2.43
C SER A 100 9.48 -11.83 2.10
N SER A 101 8.36 -11.45 2.73
CA SER A 101 7.05 -12.04 2.47
C SER A 101 6.35 -11.43 1.25
N LEU A 102 6.87 -10.33 0.70
CA LEU A 102 6.35 -9.70 -0.52
C LEU A 102 6.83 -10.48 -1.76
N PRO A 103 5.92 -11.13 -2.54
CA PRO A 103 6.33 -12.13 -3.52
C PRO A 103 7.14 -11.61 -4.72
N GLN A 104 7.04 -10.31 -5.03
CA GLN A 104 7.59 -9.70 -6.25
C GLN A 104 8.44 -8.44 -5.97
N LEU A 105 8.73 -8.14 -4.70
CA LEU A 105 9.49 -6.95 -4.33
C LEU A 105 10.93 -7.04 -4.84
N GLN A 106 11.41 -5.98 -5.49
CA GLN A 106 12.76 -5.88 -6.08
C GLN A 106 13.76 -5.15 -5.19
#